data_AF-K0V3D5-F1
#
_entry.id   AF-K0V3D5-F1
#
_cell.length_a   1.000
_cell.length_b   1.000
_cell.length_c   1.000
_cell.angle_alpha   90.00
_cell.angle_beta   90.00
_cell.angle_gamma   90.00
#
_symmetry.space_group_name_H-M   'P 1'
#
loop_
_entity.id
_entity.type
_entity.pdbx_description
1 polymer ?
#
loop_
_entity_poly.entity_id
_entity_poly.type
_entity_poly.pdbx_seq_one_letter_code
_entity_poly.pdbx_strand_id
1 'polypeptide(L)' 'GPGIQEVATFSVDVAGPGGSVVVSNAHGTVTGAAGGVLLRPFARLISSTGDSVTTYGAPWNMN' A
#
# COMPACT_ATOMS: atom_id res chain seq x y z
N GLY A 1 -1.75 -10.77 -18.42
CA GLY A 1 -1.93 -9.51 -17.68
C GLY A 1 -0.60 -9.04 -17.11
N PRO A 2 -0.48 -7.80 -16.62
CA PRO A 2 0.76 -7.20 -16.12
C PRO A 2 1.26 -7.73 -14.75
N GLY A 3 0.69 -8.81 -14.24
CA GLY A 3 1.06 -9.40 -12.94
C GLY A 3 0.56 -8.58 -11.74
N ILE A 4 1.20 -8.78 -10.58
CA ILE A 4 0.95 -8.02 -9.35
C ILE A 4 1.67 -6.67 -9.44
N GLN A 5 0.98 -5.60 -9.05
CA GLN A 5 1.52 -4.25 -9.01
C GLN A 5 1.43 -3.72 -7.58
N GLU A 6 2.47 -2.98 -7.15
CA GLU A 6 2.51 -2.28 -5.86
C GLU A 6 2.36 -0.77 -6.09
N VAL A 7 1.45 -0.14 -5.36
CA VAL A 7 1.23 1.31 -5.42
C VAL A 7 1.31 1.88 -4.01
N ALA A 8 2.26 2.78 -3.78
CA ALA A 8 2.37 3.52 -2.52
C ALA A 8 1.37 4.69 -2.53
N THR A 9 0.40 4.67 -1.61
CA THR A 9 -0.54 5.81 -1.44
C THR A 9 0.18 7.06 -0.91
N PHE A 10 1.18 6.86 -0.05
CA PHE A 10 2.13 7.87 0.39
C PHE A 10 3.45 7.19 0.79
N SER A 11 4.53 7.98 0.84
CA SER A 11 5.83 7.58 1.37
C SER A 11 6.48 8.83 1.97
N VAL A 12 6.72 8.81 3.27
CA VAL A 12 7.17 9.99 4.02
C VAL A 12 8.21 9.60 5.07
N ASP A 13 9.10 10.53 5.39
CA ASP A 13 10.06 10.36 6.49
C ASP A 13 9.34 10.47 7.85
N VAL A 14 9.79 9.68 8.81
CA VAL A 14 9.30 9.68 10.20
C VAL A 14 10.48 9.58 11.17
N ALA A 15 10.33 10.10 12.39
CA ALA A 15 11.36 10.05 13.42
C ALA A 15 10.76 9.87 14.82
N GLY A 16 11.57 9.38 15.75
CA GLY A 16 11.16 9.13 17.13
C GLY A 16 10.53 7.75 17.35
N PRO A 17 10.19 7.42 18.61
CA PRO A 17 9.73 6.08 18.99
C PRO A 17 8.26 5.78 18.63
N GLY A 18 7.51 6.77 18.13
CA GLY A 18 6.11 6.62 17.74
C GLY A 18 5.69 7.70 16.76
N GLY A 19 4.68 7.41 15.93
CA GLY A 19 4.15 8.33 14.94
C GLY A 19 2.87 7.79 14.31
N SER A 20 2.10 8.69 13.71
CA SER A 20 0.89 8.35 12.95
C SER A 20 0.83 9.21 11.70
N VAL A 21 0.55 8.57 10.56
CA VAL A 21 0.27 9.23 9.30
C VAL A 21 -1.06 8.66 8.80
N VAL A 22 -2.00 9.54 8.48
CA VAL A 22 -3.36 9.17 8.09
C VAL A 22 -3.68 9.72 6.72
N VAL A 23 -4.48 8.98 5.96
CA VAL A 23 -4.95 9.38 4.64
C VAL A 23 -6.45 9.16 4.55
N SER A 24 -7.14 10.03 3.84
CA SER A 24 -8.57 9.93 3.55
C SER A 24 -8.81 10.18 2.07
N ASN A 25 -9.75 9.43 1.48
CA ASN A 25 -10.20 9.59 0.09
C ASN A 25 -9.08 9.61 -0.97
N ALA A 26 -8.01 8.82 -0.76
CA ALA A 26 -7.02 8.60 -1.81
C ALA A 26 -7.66 7.87 -3.01
N HIS A 27 -7.34 8.33 -4.22
CA HIS A 27 -7.93 7.81 -5.45
C HIS A 27 -6.95 6.90 -6.21
N GLY A 28 -7.43 5.74 -6.64
CA GLY A 28 -6.71 4.82 -7.52
C GLY A 28 -7.65 4.25 -8.57
N THR A 29 -7.14 4.04 -9.78
CA THR A 29 -7.91 3.47 -10.90
C THR A 29 -7.05 2.52 -11.71
N VAL A 30 -7.68 1.50 -12.29
CA VAL A 30 -7.10 0.60 -13.28
C VAL A 30 -8.12 0.39 -14.39
N THR A 31 -7.67 0.35 -15.64
CA THR A 31 -8.53 0.16 -16.81
C THR A 31 -8.06 -1.05 -17.61
N GLY A 32 -8.95 -1.63 -18.44
CA GLY A 32 -8.62 -2.80 -19.26
C GLY A 32 -8.39 -4.08 -18.46
N ALA A 33 -8.82 -4.12 -17.19
CA ALA A 33 -8.79 -5.33 -16.38
C ALA A 33 -10.03 -6.20 -16.66
N ALA A 34 -9.81 -7.46 -17.00
CA ALA A 34 -10.86 -8.47 -17.16
C ALA A 34 -10.62 -9.60 -16.14
N GLY A 35 -11.69 -10.13 -15.55
CA GLY A 35 -11.62 -11.19 -14.53
C GLY A 35 -11.59 -10.70 -13.08
N GLY A 36 -11.94 -9.43 -12.85
CA GLY A 36 -11.96 -8.81 -11.53
C GLY A 36 -10.59 -8.27 -11.09
N VAL A 37 -10.61 -7.32 -10.16
CA VAL A 37 -9.41 -6.71 -9.58
C VAL A 37 -9.39 -6.99 -8.09
N LEU A 38 -8.27 -7.55 -7.62
CA LEU A 38 -8.02 -7.76 -6.20
C LEU A 38 -7.02 -6.71 -5.71
N LEU A 39 -7.36 -6.01 -4.64
CA LEU A 39 -6.47 -5.09 -3.95
C LEU A 39 -6.03 -5.69 -2.62
N ARG A 40 -4.76 -5.55 -2.26
CA ARG A 40 -4.26 -5.94 -0.93
C ARG A 40 -3.60 -4.74 -0.27
N PRO A 41 -4.17 -4.20 0.82
CA PRO A 41 -3.55 -3.09 1.53
C PRO A 41 -2.30 -3.58 2.28
N PHE A 42 -1.33 -2.70 2.41
CA PHE A 42 -0.13 -2.94 3.21
C PHE A 42 0.31 -1.67 3.94
N ALA A 43 1.09 -1.84 5.00
CA ALA A 43 1.86 -0.77 5.63
C ALA A 43 3.32 -1.23 5.73
N ARG A 44 4.25 -0.36 5.34
CA ARG A 44 5.70 -0.65 5.37
C ARG A 44 6.43 0.41 6.18
N LEU A 45 7.28 -0.04 7.10
CA LEU A 45 8.22 0.81 7.83
C LEU A 45 9.64 0.38 7.45
N ILE A 46 10.47 1.35 7.04
CA ILE A 46 11.87 1.16 6.69
C ILE A 46 12.70 2.03 7.64
N SER A 47 13.64 1.42 8.37
CA SER A 47 14.59 2.16 9.20
C SER A 47 15.67 2.81 8.32
N SER A 48 16.26 3.89 8.81
CA SER A 48 17.41 4.52 8.12
C SER A 48 18.63 3.62 8.02
N THR A 49 18.70 2.55 8.82
CA THR A 49 19.75 1.52 8.78
C THR A 49 19.44 0.37 7.80
N GLY A 50 18.28 0.41 7.13
CA GLY A 50 17.89 -0.54 6.08
C GLY A 50 17.00 -1.70 6.53
N ASP A 51 16.64 -1.77 7.82
CA ASP A 51 15.68 -2.76 8.31
C ASP A 51 14.29 -2.44 7.78
N SER A 52 13.51 -3.45 7.41
CA SER A 52 12.18 -3.24 6.84
C SER A 52 11.19 -4.26 7.37
N VAL A 53 10.00 -3.78 7.70
CA VAL A 53 8.84 -4.62 8.03
C VAL A 53 7.65 -4.16 7.21
N THR A 54 6.93 -5.13 6.64
CA THR A 54 5.69 -4.88 5.92
C THR A 54 4.59 -5.76 6.48
N THR A 55 3.46 -5.16 6.83
CA THR A 55 2.25 -5.87 7.22
C THR A 55 1.22 -5.79 6.10
N TYR A 56 0.42 -6.85 5.96
CA TYR A 56 -0.60 -6.95 4.92
C TYR A 56 -1.98 -7.10 5.56
N GLY A 57 -2.95 -6.34 5.05
CA GLY A 57 -4.35 -6.49 5.42
C GLY A 57 -5.09 -7.49 4.53
N ALA A 58 -6.36 -7.72 4.87
CA ALA A 58 -7.25 -8.56 4.08
C ALA A 58 -7.44 -7.97 2.67
N PRO A 59 -7.47 -8.82 1.63
CA PRO A 59 -7.68 -8.33 0.27
C PRO A 59 -9.13 -7.86 0.06
N TRP A 60 -9.30 -6.88 -0.81
CA TRP A 60 -10.58 -6.35 -1.25
C TRP A 60 -10.85 -6.78 -2.69
N ASN A 61 -12.07 -7.25 -2.95
CA ASN A 61 -12.55 -7.55 -4.29
C ASN A 61 -13.24 -6.30 -4.86
N MET A 62 -12.79 -5.84 -6.03
CA MET A 62 -13.29 -4.63 -6.68
C MET A 62 -14.23 -4.93 -7.86
N ASN A 63 -14.77 -6.16 -7.92
CA ASN A 63 -15.76 -6.59 -8.91
C ASN A 63 -17.13 -6.78 -8.27
#